data_AF-A0A3M0YSV0-F1
#
_entry.id   AF-A0A3M0YSV0-F1
#
_cell.length_a   1.000
_cell.length_b   1.000
_cell.length_c   1.000
_cell.angle_alpha   90.00
_cell.angle_beta   90.00
_cell.angle_gamma   90.00
#
_symmetry.space_group_name_H-M   'P 1'
#
loop_
_entity.id
_entity.type
_entity.pdbx_description
1 polymer ?
#
loop_
_entity_poly.entity_id
_entity_poly.type
_entity_poly.pdbx_seq_one_letter_code
_entity_poly.pdbx_strand_id
1 'polypeptide(L)'
;MTEREIAQQFNVSRATANKALAALVAEGILLFRKGVGTFVCHQRLRYDLGELVSFTARAIAAGHTPTTEVILWEPDLDPVELPPWCQQIWEPAEPFHYLERLRKSDGTPVIYEERCLNATLCKANAMPPEKLGTSLYSL
;
A
#
# COMPACT_ATOMS: atom_id res chain seq x y z
N MET A 1 -4.96 -13.82 23.73
CA MET A 1 -4.67 -13.45 25.13
C MET A 1 -5.81 -12.65 25.72
N THR A 2 -6.18 -12.93 26.97
CA THR A 2 -7.23 -12.23 27.74
C THR A 2 -6.61 -11.17 28.67
N GLU A 3 -7.41 -10.22 29.16
CA GLU A 3 -6.92 -9.21 30.11
C GLU A 3 -6.44 -9.84 31.42
N ARG A 4 -6.97 -11.02 31.77
CA ARG A 4 -6.57 -11.78 32.95
C ARG A 4 -5.16 -12.36 32.80
N GLU A 5 -4.83 -12.89 31.63
CA GLU A 5 -3.48 -13.40 31.32
C GLU A 5 -2.46 -12.27 31.36
N ILE A 6 -2.78 -11.10 30.78
CA ILE A 6 -1.92 -9.91 30.83
C ILE A 6 -1.74 -9.41 32.27
N ALA A 7 -2.81 -9.34 33.05
CA ALA A 7 -2.75 -8.92 34.44
C ALA A 7 -1.82 -9.81 35.28
N GLN A 8 -1.88 -11.13 35.08
CA GLN A 8 -0.99 -12.08 35.75
C GLN A 8 0.45 -11.96 35.27
N GLN A 9 0.67 -11.93 33.96
CA GLN A 9 2.01 -11.90 33.37
C GLN A 9 2.79 -10.64 33.77
N PHE A 10 2.12 -9.49 33.79
CA PHE A 10 2.76 -8.20 34.09
C PHE A 10 2.54 -7.73 35.53
N ASN A 11 1.90 -8.55 36.37
CA ASN A 11 1.57 -8.23 37.77
C ASN A 11 0.87 -6.87 37.93
N VAL A 12 -0.17 -6.63 37.12
CA VAL A 12 -0.97 -5.39 37.13
C VAL A 12 -2.43 -5.69 37.44
N SER A 13 -3.19 -4.67 37.81
CA SER A 13 -4.65 -4.82 37.98
C SER A 13 -5.32 -5.17 36.65
N ARG A 14 -6.45 -5.91 36.70
CA ARG A 14 -7.28 -6.19 35.52
C ARG A 14 -7.74 -4.91 34.83
N ALA A 15 -8.02 -3.85 35.59
CA ALA A 15 -8.41 -2.56 35.03
C ALA A 15 -7.28 -1.92 34.22
N THR A 16 -6.03 -2.06 34.69
CA THR A 16 -4.83 -1.59 33.97
C THR A 16 -4.59 -2.39 32.69
N ALA A 17 -4.67 -3.71 32.75
CA ALA A 17 -4.53 -4.58 31.58
C ALA A 17 -5.60 -4.29 30.52
N ASN A 18 -6.85 -4.09 30.97
CA ASN A 18 -7.95 -3.75 30.08
C ASN A 18 -7.77 -2.36 29.43
N LYS A 19 -7.30 -1.36 30.19
CA LYS A 19 -6.95 -0.04 29.63
C LYS A 19 -5.88 -0.14 28.53
N ALA A 20 -4.83 -0.94 28.75
CA ALA A 20 -3.77 -1.13 27.76
C ALA A 20 -4.30 -1.81 26.49
N LEU A 21 -5.09 -2.89 26.63
CA LEU A 21 -5.73 -3.56 25.49
C LEU A 21 -6.67 -2.63 24.73
N ALA A 22 -7.49 -1.84 25.45
CA ALA A 22 -8.40 -0.88 24.84
C ALA A 22 -7.65 0.22 24.06
N ALA A 23 -6.51 0.69 24.58
CA ALA A 23 -5.66 1.64 23.86
C ALA A 23 -5.12 1.04 22.56
N LEU A 24 -4.59 -0.18 22.59
CA LEU A 24 -4.11 -0.87 21.39
C LEU A 24 -5.21 -1.18 20.37
N VAL A 25 -6.45 -1.43 20.84
CA VAL A 25 -7.62 -1.55 19.95
C VAL A 25 -8.00 -0.21 19.34
N ALA A 26 -7.98 0.88 20.12
CA ALA A 26 -8.26 2.22 19.63
C ALA A 26 -7.22 2.70 18.60
N GLU A 27 -5.96 2.33 18.78
CA GLU A 27 -4.87 2.56 17.82
C GLU A 27 -4.94 1.65 16.58
N GLY A 28 -5.85 0.66 16.58
CA GLY A 28 -6.04 -0.29 15.48
C GLY A 28 -4.93 -1.33 15.37
N ILE A 29 -4.07 -1.46 16.38
CA ILE A 29 -3.01 -2.47 16.47
C ILE A 29 -3.61 -3.83 16.84
N LEU A 30 -4.70 -3.84 17.62
CA LEU A 30 -5.44 -5.03 17.99
C LEU A 30 -6.90 -4.96 17.51
N LEU A 31 -7.50 -6.12 17.24
CA LEU A 31 -8.93 -6.29 17.01
C LEU A 31 -9.55 -7.09 18.15
N PHE A 32 -10.52 -6.52 18.85
CA PHE A 32 -11.30 -7.23 19.85
C PHE A 32 -12.60 -7.76 19.25
N ARG A 33 -12.86 -9.06 19.40
CA ARG A 33 -14.14 -9.70 19.05
C ARG A 33 -14.78 -10.27 20.31
N LYS A 34 -15.95 -9.74 20.68
CA LYS A 34 -16.70 -10.16 21.87
C LYS A 34 -16.97 -11.67 21.82
N GLY A 35 -16.58 -12.39 22.87
CA GLY A 35 -16.76 -13.85 22.98
C GLY A 35 -15.73 -14.69 22.22
N VAL A 36 -14.82 -14.08 21.46
CA VAL A 36 -13.80 -14.78 20.67
C VAL A 36 -12.38 -14.43 21.13
N GLY A 37 -12.14 -13.17 21.52
CA GLY A 37 -10.86 -12.72 22.08
C GLY A 37 -10.24 -11.54 21.32
N THR A 38 -8.95 -11.30 21.58
CA THR A 38 -8.16 -10.20 21.00
C THR A 38 -7.14 -10.73 20.00
N PHE A 39 -7.07 -10.10 18.82
CA PHE A 39 -6.23 -10.50 17.69
C PHE A 39 -5.28 -9.37 17.29
N VAL A 40 -4.13 -9.68 16.72
CA VAL A 40 -3.22 -8.69 16.14
C VAL A 40 -3.75 -8.24 14.79
N CYS A 41 -3.96 -6.93 14.62
CA CYS A 41 -4.18 -6.35 13.31
C CYS A 41 -2.84 -6.28 12.58
N HIS A 42 -2.75 -6.87 11.39
CA HIS A 42 -1.68 -6.49 10.47
C HIS A 42 -1.91 -5.02 10.12
N GLN A 43 -0.93 -4.15 10.40
CA GLN A 43 -1.03 -2.73 10.05
C GLN A 43 -1.34 -2.62 8.56
N ARG A 44 -2.56 -2.19 8.24
CA ARG A 44 -2.85 -1.73 6.89
C ARG A 44 -1.96 -0.51 6.66
N LEU A 45 -1.07 -0.58 5.66
CA LEU A 45 -0.37 0.60 5.18
C LEU A 45 -1.43 1.68 4.91
N ARG A 46 -1.46 2.71 5.76
CA ARG A 46 -2.35 3.86 5.56
C ARG A 46 -1.79 4.67 4.39
N TYR A 47 -2.12 4.28 3.16
CA TYR A 47 -1.72 5.04 1.98
C TYR A 47 -2.65 6.26 1.86
N ASP A 48 -2.07 7.46 1.93
CA ASP A 48 -2.80 8.69 1.61
C ASP A 48 -2.68 8.89 0.10
N LEU A 49 -3.82 8.91 -0.58
CA LEU A 49 -3.89 9.10 -2.03
C LEU A 49 -3.84 10.59 -2.43
N GLY A 50 -3.96 11.51 -1.46
CA GLY A 50 -3.96 12.96 -1.68
C GLY A 50 -2.58 13.62 -1.57
N GLU A 51 -1.63 12.99 -0.89
CA GLU A 51 -0.23 13.41 -0.88
C GLU A 51 0.58 12.56 -1.86
N LEU A 52 1.43 13.21 -2.66
CA LEU A 52 2.31 12.59 -3.64
C LEU A 52 3.48 11.88 -2.93
N VAL A 53 3.18 10.87 -2.11
CA VAL A 53 4.15 10.18 -1.28
C VAL A 53 4.47 8.82 -1.89
N SER A 54 5.72 8.64 -2.30
CA SER A 54 6.26 7.37 -2.80
C SER A 54 5.99 6.23 -1.81
N PHE A 55 5.24 5.21 -2.23
CA PHE A 55 5.05 3.96 -1.46
C PHE A 55 6.37 3.43 -0.89
N THR A 56 7.41 3.40 -1.74
CA THR A 56 8.74 2.90 -1.38
C THR A 56 9.31 3.69 -0.22
N ALA A 57 9.23 5.03 -0.25
CA ALA A 57 9.74 5.88 0.82
C ALA A 57 8.98 5.65 2.13
N ARG A 58 7.65 5.48 2.07
CA ARG A 58 6.83 5.21 3.26
C ARG A 58 7.11 3.85 3.89
N ALA A 59 7.21 2.80 3.07
CA ALA A 59 7.51 1.46 3.54
C ALA A 59 8.88 1.43 4.24
N ILE A 60 9.90 2.06 3.65
CA ILE A 60 11.23 2.18 4.25
C ILE A 60 11.18 2.98 5.56
N ALA A 61 10.48 4.12 5.58
CA ALA A 61 10.33 4.94 6.79
C ALA A 61 9.62 4.20 7.93
N ALA A 62 8.73 3.26 7.60
CA ALA A 62 8.07 2.37 8.55
C ALA A 62 8.90 1.14 8.94
N GLY A 63 10.12 0.98 8.42
CA GLY A 63 11.02 -0.13 8.72
C GLY A 63 10.74 -1.42 7.94
N HIS A 64 9.94 -1.33 6.88
CA HIS A 64 9.63 -2.47 6.01
C HIS A 64 10.52 -2.51 4.76
N THR A 65 10.63 -3.69 4.15
CA THR A 65 11.30 -3.90 2.87
C THR A 65 10.27 -3.88 1.73
N PRO A 66 10.15 -2.78 0.97
CA PRO A 66 9.26 -2.73 -0.17
C PRO A 66 9.84 -3.51 -1.35
N THR A 67 9.01 -4.33 -1.98
CA THR A 67 9.31 -4.92 -3.29
C THR A 67 8.16 -4.66 -4.26
N THR A 68 8.44 -4.74 -5.55
CA THR A 68 7.43 -4.51 -6.60
C THR A 68 7.56 -5.58 -7.66
N GLU A 69 6.42 -6.12 -8.02
CA GLU A 69 6.26 -7.03 -9.13
C GLU A 69 5.46 -6.31 -10.20
N VAL A 70 6.00 -6.25 -11.42
CA VAL A 70 5.30 -5.71 -12.58
C VAL A 70 4.41 -6.83 -13.11
N ILE A 71 3.10 -6.60 -13.13
CA ILE A 71 2.11 -7.56 -13.61
C ILE A 71 1.91 -7.37 -15.12
N LEU A 72 1.73 -6.12 -15.55
CA LEU A 72 1.50 -5.76 -16.94
C LEU A 72 2.25 -4.48 -17.28
N TRP A 73 2.82 -4.43 -18.48
CA TRP A 73 3.45 -3.24 -19.04
C TRP A 73 3.09 -3.16 -20.53
N GLU A 74 2.36 -2.12 -20.89
CA GLU A 74 1.95 -1.84 -22.27
C GLU A 74 2.35 -0.40 -22.62
N PRO A 75 3.49 -0.22 -23.30
CA PRO A 75 3.92 1.10 -23.74
C PRO A 75 3.17 1.54 -25.00
N ASP A 76 3.04 2.86 -25.16
CA ASP A 76 2.54 3.51 -26.38
C ASP A 76 1.15 3.01 -26.82
N LEU A 77 0.32 2.67 -25.84
CA LEU A 77 -1.06 2.23 -26.02
C LEU A 77 -1.91 3.37 -26.61
N ASP A 78 -2.78 3.03 -27.56
CA ASP A 78 -3.77 3.97 -28.07
C ASP A 78 -4.75 4.31 -26.93
N PRO A 79 -5.14 5.59 -26.76
CA PRO A 79 -6.13 5.97 -25.76
C PRO A 79 -7.43 5.15 -25.78
N VAL A 80 -7.86 4.63 -26.93
CA VAL A 80 -9.06 3.79 -27.04
C VAL A 80 -8.92 2.43 -26.34
N GLU A 81 -7.70 1.94 -26.19
CA GLU A 81 -7.37 0.66 -25.56
C GLU A 81 -7.22 0.77 -24.04
N LEU A 82 -7.13 1.99 -23.50
CA LEU A 82 -6.99 2.22 -22.07
C LEU A 82 -8.22 1.77 -21.27
N PRO A 83 -8.08 1.50 -19.97
CA PRO A 83 -9.24 1.24 -19.11
C PRO A 83 -10.25 2.40 -19.12
N PRO A 84 -11.57 2.12 -19.01
CA PRO A 84 -12.60 3.17 -19.10
C PRO A 84 -12.46 4.31 -18.09
N TRP A 85 -11.93 4.04 -16.90
CA TRP A 85 -11.70 5.05 -15.86
C TRP A 85 -10.61 6.05 -16.27
N CYS A 86 -9.66 5.62 -17.10
CA CYS A 86 -8.53 6.42 -17.55
C CYS A 86 -8.89 7.31 -18.73
N GLN A 87 -9.69 6.77 -19.66
CA GLN A 87 -10.23 7.49 -20.82
C GLN A 87 -11.05 8.74 -20.44
N GLN A 88 -11.64 8.76 -19.24
CA GLN A 88 -12.49 9.87 -18.78
C GLN A 88 -11.71 11.07 -18.21
N ILE A 89 -10.42 10.91 -17.94
CA ILE A 89 -9.62 11.90 -17.20
C ILE A 89 -8.80 12.79 -18.15
N TRP A 90 -8.48 12.30 -19.35
CA TRP A 90 -7.69 13.04 -20.35
C TRP A 90 -8.43 13.13 -21.68
N GLU A 91 -8.14 14.19 -22.44
CA GLU A 91 -8.53 14.26 -23.85
C GLU A 91 -7.65 13.29 -24.66
N PRO A 92 -8.24 12.25 -25.28
CA PRO A 92 -7.49 11.19 -25.96
C PRO A 92 -6.94 11.70 -27.30
N ALA A 93 -5.71 12.19 -27.31
CA ALA A 93 -5.01 12.57 -28.53
C ALA A 93 -3.58 12.01 -28.64
N GLU A 94 -2.98 11.63 -27.52
CA GLU A 94 -1.59 11.18 -27.44
C GLU A 94 -1.51 9.77 -26.83
N PRO A 95 -0.50 8.96 -27.20
CA PRO A 95 -0.34 7.62 -26.67
C PRO A 95 -0.02 7.62 -25.17
N PHE A 96 -0.36 6.52 -24.50
CA PHE A 96 -0.15 6.33 -23.08
C PHE A 96 0.66 5.07 -22.79
N HIS A 97 1.44 5.11 -21.71
CA HIS A 97 1.95 3.90 -21.09
C HIS A 97 0.95 3.40 -20.04
N TYR A 98 0.57 2.14 -20.13
CA TYR A 98 -0.25 1.45 -19.14
C TYR A 98 0.59 0.47 -18.33
N LEU A 99 0.41 0.47 -17.02
CA LEU A 99 1.24 -0.26 -16.07
C LEU A 99 0.41 -0.79 -14.91
N GLU A 100 0.53 -2.08 -14.66
CA GLU A 100 -0.05 -2.76 -13.49
C GLU A 100 1.06 -3.32 -12.60
N ARG A 101 0.97 -3.07 -11.30
CA ARG A 101 2.00 -3.51 -10.34
C ARG A 101 1.41 -4.02 -9.04
N LEU A 102 2.05 -5.05 -8.51
CA LEU A 102 1.84 -5.51 -7.15
C LEU A 102 2.96 -5.01 -6.25
N ARG A 103 2.63 -4.06 -5.39
CA ARG A 103 3.55 -3.55 -4.36
C ARG A 103 3.44 -4.44 -3.13
N LYS A 104 4.58 -4.91 -2.65
CA LYS A 104 4.71 -5.78 -1.48
C LYS A 104 5.48 -5.08 -0.37
N SER A 105 5.13 -5.39 0.87
CA SER A 105 5.84 -4.99 2.08
C SER A 105 6.26 -6.27 2.80
N ASP A 106 7.55 -6.48 3.00
CA ASP A 106 8.11 -7.71 3.58
C ASP A 106 7.60 -8.98 2.88
N GLY A 107 7.54 -8.93 1.54
CA GLY A 107 7.04 -10.03 0.71
C GLY A 107 5.52 -10.21 0.68
N THR A 108 4.77 -9.49 1.54
CA THR A 108 3.30 -9.56 1.56
C THR A 108 2.71 -8.53 0.59
N PRO A 109 1.81 -8.92 -0.34
CA PRO A 109 1.11 -7.97 -1.21
C PRO A 109 0.25 -6.98 -0.43
N VAL A 110 0.41 -5.68 -0.72
CA VAL A 110 -0.25 -4.59 0.03
C VAL A 110 -0.97 -3.59 -0.87
N ILE A 111 -0.53 -3.39 -2.11
CA ILE A 111 -1.17 -2.49 -3.07
C ILE A 111 -1.15 -3.16 -4.45
N TYR A 112 -2.33 -3.25 -5.06
CA TYR A 112 -2.46 -3.41 -6.52
C TYR A 112 -2.58 -2.01 -7.13
N GLU A 113 -1.70 -1.69 -8.06
CA GLU A 113 -1.57 -0.37 -8.63
C GLU A 113 -1.79 -0.43 -10.14
N GLU A 114 -2.70 0.41 -10.63
CA GLU A 114 -2.88 0.69 -12.06
C GLU A 114 -2.47 2.14 -12.33
N ARG A 115 -1.71 2.35 -13.41
CA ARG A 115 -1.24 3.68 -13.83
C ARG A 115 -1.41 3.84 -15.33
N CYS A 116 -2.01 4.95 -15.71
CA CYS A 116 -1.90 5.51 -17.06
C CYS A 116 -0.96 6.70 -17.01
N LEU A 117 0.01 6.72 -17.90
CA LEU A 117 1.02 7.78 -17.98
C LEU A 117 1.05 8.29 -19.41
N ASN A 118 0.89 9.59 -19.63
CA ASN A 118 1.00 10.16 -20.96
C ASN A 118 2.44 9.99 -21.48
N ALA A 119 2.60 9.33 -22.64
CA ALA A 119 3.91 8.95 -23.17
C ALA A 119 4.75 10.16 -23.60
N THR A 120 4.12 11.28 -23.99
CA THR A 120 4.82 12.52 -24.36
C THR A 120 5.43 13.19 -23.13
N LEU A 121 4.71 13.20 -22.01
CA LEU A 121 5.19 13.76 -20.73
C LEU A 121 6.26 12.86 -20.09
N CYS A 122 6.10 11.55 -20.23
CA CYS A 122 7.07 10.55 -19.79
C CYS A 122 8.09 10.30 -20.90
N LYS A 123 9.15 11.12 -21.02
CA LYS A 123 10.23 10.91 -22.00
C LYS A 123 10.58 9.40 -22.09
N ALA A 124 10.53 8.78 -23.28
CA ALA A 124 10.66 7.33 -23.45
C ALA A 124 11.90 6.68 -22.78
N ASN A 125 13.00 7.43 -22.60
CA ASN A 125 14.19 6.97 -21.86
C ASN A 125 14.03 6.99 -20.32
N ALA A 126 12.93 7.52 -19.79
CA ALA A 126 12.65 7.67 -18.37
C ALA A 126 11.96 6.43 -17.77
N MET A 127 11.34 5.57 -18.59
CA MET A 127 10.64 4.37 -18.10
C MET A 127 11.11 3.07 -18.76
N PRO A 128 12.42 2.74 -18.67
CA PRO A 128 12.88 1.48 -19.21
C PRO A 128 12.30 0.31 -18.38
N PRO A 129 11.91 -0.82 -19.02
CA PRO A 129 11.23 -1.93 -18.36
C PRO A 129 11.95 -2.44 -17.11
N GLU A 130 13.28 -2.47 -17.13
CA GLU A 130 14.11 -2.91 -16.00
C GLU A 130 13.96 -2.05 -14.74
N LYS A 131 13.52 -0.80 -14.87
CA LYS A 131 13.32 0.11 -13.73
C LYS A 131 11.88 0.16 -13.22
N LEU A 132 10.92 -0.43 -13.92
CA LEU A 132 9.49 -0.40 -13.53
C LEU A 132 9.21 -1.15 -12.21
N GLY A 133 10.09 -2.09 -11.83
CA GLY A 133 10.11 -2.76 -10.53
C GLY A 133 10.63 -1.89 -9.37
N THR A 134 10.99 -0.64 -9.62
CA THR A 134 11.46 0.30 -8.59
C THR A 134 10.41 1.36 -8.28
N SER A 135 10.78 2.46 -7.61
CA SER A 135 9.85 3.57 -7.45
C SER A 135 9.79 4.38 -8.75
N LEU A 136 8.58 4.69 -9.23
CA LEU A 136 8.41 5.56 -10.41
C LEU A 136 8.81 7.00 -10.10
N TYR A 137 8.77 7.41 -8.83
CA TYR A 137 9.13 8.75 -8.39
C TYR A 137 10.66 8.97 -8.30
N SER A 138 11.46 7.95 -8.57
CA SER A 138 12.93 8.04 -8.62
C SER A 138 13.49 7.93 -10.04
N LEU A 139 12.61 7.95 -11.06
CA LEU A 139 12.97 7.85 -12.47
C LEU A 139 13.23 9.22 -13.10
#